data_AF-A0A0G4N946-F1
#
_entry.id   AF-A0A0G4N946-F1
#
_cell.length_a   1.000
_cell.length_b   1.000
_cell.length_c   1.000
_cell.angle_alpha   90.00
_cell.angle_beta   90.00
_cell.angle_gamma   90.00
#
_symmetry.space_group_name_H-M   'P 1'
#
loop_
_entity.id
_entity.type
_entity.pdbx_description
1 polymer ?
#
loop_
_entity_poly.entity_id
_entity_poly.type
_entity_poly.pdbx_seq_one_letter_code
_entity_poly.pdbx_strand_id
1 'polypeptide(L)'
;SQQLPLRPAVAQKPEQAETAKCYAVVDYGDEYVQPLILDAMNSLLPEGSWELLPHTPSSSADQVLSLANIVPSPTAKLVQIAPYETLDFEYAADHSSTVLINSYMIRKALIRKHYLSATVETWSAKHPSSSLATGVKRSEHFELDYAEFLDDALVEAFDLRESLERNEEKEDPAQRDWWILKPGMSDRGQGIRLFSTQDELQAIFDGWEADRPDSDAGQDEDEDEEAAGSGGDRDGSGDYITTSHLRHFVAQPYIHPPLLLDTDSRKFHIRTYVLTVGCLSVYVYSDMLALFAGAPYAPPWTAPEDLD
;
A
#
# COMPACT_ATOMS: atom_id res chain seq x y z
N SER A 1 12.65 6.15 -28.78
CA SER A 1 12.30 7.29 -27.91
C SER A 1 11.00 7.93 -28.37
N GLN A 2 9.88 7.53 -27.79
CA GLN A 2 8.61 8.23 -28.01
C GLN A 2 8.46 9.27 -26.91
N GLN A 3 8.55 10.55 -27.27
CA GLN A 3 8.20 11.65 -26.38
C GLN A 3 6.69 11.62 -26.12
N LEU A 4 6.31 11.74 -24.86
CA LEU A 4 4.92 11.95 -24.44
C LEU A 4 4.37 13.25 -25.08
N PRO A 5 3.12 13.26 -25.59
CA PRO A 5 2.55 14.45 -26.20
C PRO A 5 2.20 15.48 -25.13
N LEU A 6 3.06 16.48 -24.96
CA LEU A 6 2.72 17.73 -24.28
C LEU A 6 1.61 18.43 -25.10
N ARG A 7 0.51 18.81 -24.45
CA ARG A 7 -0.55 19.61 -25.09
C ARG A 7 0.06 20.87 -25.71
N PRO A 8 -0.29 21.25 -26.95
CA PRO A 8 0.15 22.52 -27.51
C PRO A 8 -0.47 23.67 -26.69
N ALA A 9 0.37 24.47 -26.05
CA ALA A 9 -0.04 25.70 -25.41
C ALA A 9 -0.58 26.66 -26.48
N VAL A 10 -1.86 27.04 -26.36
CA VAL A 10 -2.42 28.14 -27.15
C VAL A 10 -1.75 29.42 -26.66
N ALA A 11 -0.84 29.96 -27.46
CA ALA A 11 -0.16 31.21 -27.17
C ALA A 11 -1.16 32.37 -27.14
N GLN A 12 -1.59 32.76 -25.93
CA GLN A 12 -2.15 34.08 -25.68
C GLN A 12 -1.00 35.06 -25.41
N LYS A 13 -1.05 36.23 -26.04
CA LYS A 13 -0.08 37.31 -25.88
C LYS A 13 0.07 37.71 -24.40
N PRO A 14 1.29 38.10 -23.96
CA PRO A 14 1.52 38.47 -22.57
C PRO A 14 0.94 39.86 -22.30
N GLU A 15 -0.19 39.90 -21.58
CA GLU A 15 -0.46 41.02 -20.70
C GLU A 15 0.49 40.84 -19.51
N GLN A 16 1.23 41.89 -19.15
CA GLN A 16 2.20 41.88 -18.04
C GLN A 16 1.46 41.75 -16.70
N ALA A 17 0.98 40.55 -16.40
CA ALA A 17 0.74 40.12 -15.03
C ALA A 17 2.10 39.72 -14.46
N GLU A 18 2.49 40.29 -13.33
CA GLU A 18 3.55 39.69 -12.50
C GLU A 18 3.25 38.19 -12.40
N THR A 19 4.12 37.36 -12.98
CA THR A 19 3.96 35.91 -12.95
C THR A 19 3.90 35.50 -11.48
N ALA A 20 2.71 35.15 -11.00
CA ALA A 20 2.49 34.79 -9.61
C ALA A 20 3.43 33.62 -9.27
N LYS A 21 4.47 33.94 -8.49
CA LYS A 21 5.54 33.01 -8.12
C LYS A 21 4.94 31.86 -7.30
N CYS A 22 5.16 30.63 -7.74
CA CYS A 22 4.79 29.43 -6.97
C CYS A 22 5.97 29.01 -6.11
N TYR A 23 5.72 28.64 -4.87
CA TYR A 23 6.74 28.09 -3.99
C TYR A 23 6.64 26.57 -3.97
N ALA A 24 7.75 25.92 -3.68
CA ALA A 24 7.82 24.48 -3.52
C ALA A 24 8.57 24.10 -2.24
N VAL A 25 8.06 23.10 -1.53
CA VAL A 25 8.78 22.39 -0.46
C VAL A 25 8.89 20.94 -0.93
N VAL A 26 10.10 20.50 -1.27
CA VAL A 26 10.37 19.13 -1.72
C VAL A 26 11.32 18.50 -0.72
N ASP A 27 10.77 17.64 0.13
CA ASP A 27 11.48 16.91 1.19
C ASP A 27 11.00 15.47 1.17
N TYR A 28 11.29 14.75 0.08
CA TYR A 28 10.77 13.40 -0.12
C TYR A 28 11.57 12.35 0.67
N GLY A 29 12.83 12.65 1.02
CA GLY A 29 13.67 11.80 1.87
C GLY A 29 14.28 10.57 1.20
N ASP A 30 13.99 10.35 -0.09
CA ASP A 30 14.51 9.21 -0.87
C ASP A 30 15.58 9.66 -1.87
N GLU A 31 16.77 9.06 -1.80
CA GLU A 31 17.94 9.41 -2.62
C GLU A 31 17.71 9.22 -4.12
N TYR A 32 16.81 8.32 -4.51
CA TYR A 32 16.49 8.02 -5.90
C TYR A 32 15.36 8.92 -6.42
N VAL A 33 14.29 9.10 -5.66
CA VAL A 33 13.07 9.79 -6.11
C VAL A 33 13.18 11.31 -5.99
N GLN A 34 13.81 11.82 -4.93
CA GLN A 34 13.94 13.26 -4.70
C GLN A 34 14.59 14.03 -5.86
N PRO A 35 15.75 13.62 -6.41
CA PRO A 35 16.32 14.32 -7.56
C PRO A 35 15.41 14.26 -8.80
N LEU A 36 14.71 13.15 -9.02
CA LEU A 36 13.78 13.01 -10.15
C LEU A 36 12.59 13.97 -10.06
N ILE A 37 12.08 14.24 -8.85
CA ILE A 37 11.04 15.24 -8.62
C ILE A 37 11.54 16.63 -9.01
N LEU A 38 12.72 17.02 -8.52
CA LEU A 38 13.31 18.34 -8.79
C LEU A 38 13.62 18.53 -10.28
N ASP A 39 14.17 17.50 -10.93
CA ASP A 39 14.43 17.51 -12.37
C ASP A 39 13.14 17.64 -13.19
N ALA A 40 12.07 16.94 -12.78
CA ALA A 40 10.76 17.06 -13.42
C ALA A 40 10.19 18.48 -13.25
N MET A 41 10.29 19.08 -12.06
CA MET A 41 9.84 20.46 -11.82
C MET A 41 10.61 21.46 -12.69
N ASN A 42 11.94 21.33 -12.78
CA ASN A 42 12.78 22.15 -13.64
C ASN A 42 12.45 21.99 -15.12
N SER A 43 12.13 20.78 -15.58
CA SER A 43 11.82 20.52 -16.98
C SER A 43 10.40 20.91 -17.39
N LEU A 44 9.43 20.85 -16.48
CA LEU A 44 8.01 21.01 -16.79
C LEU A 44 7.48 22.41 -16.49
N LEU A 45 8.05 23.11 -15.51
CA LEU A 45 7.61 24.44 -15.11
C LEU A 45 8.42 25.52 -15.84
N PRO A 46 7.80 26.64 -16.25
CA PRO A 46 8.52 27.73 -16.88
C PRO A 46 9.65 28.27 -16.00
N GLU A 47 10.75 28.68 -16.63
CA GLU A 47 11.89 29.26 -15.92
C GLU A 47 11.45 30.50 -15.11
N GLY A 48 11.83 30.54 -13.83
CA GLY A 48 11.47 31.62 -12.91
C GLY A 48 10.02 31.62 -12.42
N SER A 49 9.18 30.66 -12.83
CA SER A 49 7.78 30.58 -12.34
C SER A 49 7.68 29.99 -10.93
N TRP A 50 8.74 29.36 -10.43
CA TRP A 50 8.75 28.74 -9.12
C TRP A 50 10.07 28.91 -8.36
N GLU A 51 10.01 28.75 -7.05
CA GLU A 51 11.17 28.77 -6.16
C GLU A 51 11.07 27.67 -5.12
N LEU A 52 12.17 26.93 -4.95
CA LEU A 52 12.33 25.96 -3.87
C LEU A 52 12.59 26.72 -2.57
N LEU A 53 11.74 26.51 -1.56
CA LEU A 53 11.92 27.10 -0.25
C LEU A 53 12.95 26.29 0.55
N PRO A 54 13.89 26.98 1.22
CA PRO A 54 14.79 26.31 2.15
C PRO A 54 13.99 25.73 3.30
N HIS A 55 14.19 24.46 3.59
CA HIS A 55 13.68 23.80 4.78
C HIS A 55 14.86 23.17 5.50
N THR A 56 14.82 23.17 6.83
CA THR A 56 15.68 22.29 7.62
C THR A 56 15.10 20.89 7.49
N PRO A 57 15.89 19.91 7.00
CA PRO A 57 15.47 18.51 7.03
C PRO A 57 15.03 18.17 8.45
N SER A 58 13.88 17.52 8.58
CA SER A 58 13.38 17.14 9.90
C SER A 58 14.43 16.28 10.61
N SER A 59 14.71 16.60 11.88
CA SER A 59 15.63 15.82 12.71
C SER A 59 15.10 14.43 13.08
N SER A 60 13.82 14.17 12.76
CA SER A 60 13.14 12.89 12.91
C SER A 60 12.21 12.65 11.72
N ALA A 61 12.19 11.42 11.21
CA ALA A 61 11.40 11.03 10.05
C ALA A 61 9.89 11.31 10.16
N ASP A 62 9.38 11.49 11.38
CA ASP A 62 7.94 11.66 11.67
C ASP A 62 7.54 13.09 12.08
N GLN A 63 8.46 14.06 11.97
CA GLN A 63 8.11 15.44 12.31
C GLN A 63 7.40 16.12 11.13
N VAL A 64 6.13 16.46 11.33
CA VAL A 64 5.34 17.27 10.39
C VAL A 64 6.02 18.60 10.11
N LEU A 65 6.19 18.91 8.82
CA LEU A 65 6.75 20.18 8.35
C LEU A 65 5.73 21.30 8.51
N SER A 66 5.91 22.18 9.51
CA SER A 66 4.98 23.30 9.71
C SER A 66 5.08 24.34 8.59
N LEU A 67 4.16 24.26 7.62
CA LEU A 67 4.14 25.13 6.44
C LEU A 67 3.92 26.59 6.84
N ALA A 68 3.13 26.85 7.89
CA ALA A 68 2.87 28.20 8.40
C ALA A 68 4.15 29.00 8.72
N ASN A 69 5.25 28.33 9.07
CA ASN A 69 6.53 28.97 9.37
C ASN A 69 7.43 29.16 8.14
N ILE A 70 7.10 28.50 7.03
CA ILE A 70 7.92 28.46 5.81
C ILE A 70 7.30 29.33 4.71
N VAL A 71 5.97 29.39 4.62
CA VAL A 71 5.29 30.10 3.53
C VAL A 71 5.52 31.63 3.67
N PRO A 72 5.97 32.32 2.60
CA PRO A 72 6.24 33.76 2.66
C PRO A 72 5.01 34.64 2.93
N SER A 73 3.82 34.19 2.55
CA SER A 73 2.55 34.86 2.84
C SER A 73 1.37 33.87 2.84
N PRO A 74 0.27 34.13 3.56
CA PRO A 74 -0.90 33.23 3.60
C PRO A 74 -1.57 33.00 2.23
N THR A 75 -1.33 33.89 1.26
CA THR A 75 -1.91 33.81 -0.09
C THR A 75 -0.92 33.28 -1.13
N ALA A 76 0.31 32.95 -0.72
CA ALA A 76 1.32 32.40 -1.60
C ALA A 76 0.90 31.03 -2.10
N LYS A 77 1.08 30.78 -3.39
CA LYS A 77 0.85 29.46 -3.98
C LYS A 77 2.00 28.54 -3.62
N LEU A 78 1.70 27.36 -3.10
CA LEU A 78 2.70 26.40 -2.61
C LEU A 78 2.37 25.00 -3.10
N VAL A 79 3.39 24.23 -3.46
CA VAL A 79 3.32 22.78 -3.58
C VAL A 79 4.26 22.14 -2.56
N GLN A 80 3.74 21.22 -1.74
CA GLN A 80 4.53 20.36 -0.86
C GLN A 80 4.60 18.95 -1.45
N ILE A 81 5.80 18.39 -1.56
CA ILE A 81 6.05 17.01 -1.95
C ILE A 81 6.93 16.38 -0.88
N ALA A 82 6.34 15.50 -0.06
CA ALA A 82 7.01 14.85 1.07
C ALA A 82 6.39 13.46 1.36
N PRO A 83 7.00 12.63 2.24
CA PRO A 83 6.36 11.43 2.78
C PRO A 83 5.06 11.77 3.51
N TYR A 84 4.12 10.83 3.51
CA TYR A 84 2.79 11.02 4.07
C TYR A 84 2.81 11.58 5.51
N GLU A 85 3.64 11.01 6.39
CA GLU A 85 3.69 11.37 7.82
C GLU A 85 4.25 12.78 8.09
N THR A 86 4.93 13.36 7.10
CA THR A 86 5.56 14.69 7.23
C THR A 86 4.74 15.81 6.58
N LEU A 87 3.67 15.45 5.87
CA LEU A 87 2.78 16.40 5.21
C LEU A 87 1.96 17.19 6.23
N ASP A 88 1.83 18.49 5.99
CA ASP A 88 1.01 19.39 6.81
C ASP A 88 -0.42 19.40 6.27
N PHE A 89 -1.16 18.32 6.55
CA PHE A 89 -2.54 18.15 6.08
C PHE A 89 -3.47 19.24 6.61
N GLU A 90 -3.28 19.69 7.86
CA GLU A 90 -4.07 20.75 8.48
C GLU A 90 -3.90 22.07 7.72
N TYR A 91 -2.65 22.50 7.51
CA TYR A 91 -2.40 23.73 6.78
C TYR A 91 -2.90 23.66 5.34
N ALA A 92 -2.72 22.53 4.66
CA ALA A 92 -3.21 22.33 3.29
C ALA A 92 -4.74 22.36 3.20
N ALA A 93 -5.45 21.82 4.20
CA ALA A 93 -6.91 21.87 4.26
C ALA A 93 -7.42 23.31 4.43
N ASP A 94 -6.81 24.07 5.34
CA ASP A 94 -7.15 25.48 5.60
C ASP A 94 -6.82 26.40 4.41
N HIS A 95 -5.84 26.02 3.59
CA HIS A 95 -5.34 26.81 2.46
C HIS A 95 -5.54 26.12 1.10
N SER A 96 -6.63 25.36 0.94
CA SER A 96 -6.90 24.52 -0.25
C SER A 96 -6.92 25.24 -1.62
N SER A 97 -7.04 26.57 -1.63
CA SER A 97 -6.99 27.36 -2.87
C SER A 97 -5.58 27.76 -3.32
N THR A 98 -4.59 27.66 -2.42
CA THR A 98 -3.21 28.10 -2.65
C THR A 98 -2.18 27.00 -2.38
N VAL A 99 -2.50 25.99 -1.58
CA VAL A 99 -1.59 24.90 -1.22
C VAL A 99 -2.01 23.59 -1.90
N LEU A 100 -1.04 22.89 -2.47
CA LEU A 100 -1.18 21.53 -2.97
C LEU A 100 -0.19 20.60 -2.26
N ILE A 101 -0.64 19.38 -1.98
CA ILE A 101 0.18 18.32 -1.39
C ILE A 101 0.09 17.05 -2.24
N ASN A 102 1.09 16.17 -2.17
CA ASN A 102 1.19 14.94 -2.98
C ASN A 102 0.43 13.73 -2.40
N SER A 103 -0.51 13.92 -1.48
CA SER A 103 -1.35 12.84 -0.95
C SER A 103 -2.76 13.29 -0.61
N TYR A 104 -3.71 12.36 -0.70
CA TYR A 104 -5.03 12.50 -0.09
C TYR A 104 -4.96 12.12 1.39
N MET A 105 -5.72 12.85 2.23
CA MET A 105 -5.82 12.58 3.66
C MET A 105 -6.53 11.26 3.93
N ILE A 106 -7.72 11.05 3.35
CA ILE A 106 -8.51 9.83 3.56
C ILE A 106 -8.32 8.88 2.38
N ARG A 107 -7.42 7.91 2.54
CA ARG A 107 -7.09 6.91 1.49
C ARG A 107 -7.09 5.44 1.96
N LYS A 108 -7.38 5.21 3.26
CA LYS A 108 -7.32 3.87 3.92
C LYS A 108 -8.16 2.81 3.17
N ALA A 109 -9.29 3.22 2.58
CA ALA A 109 -10.19 2.35 1.81
C ALA A 109 -9.52 1.61 0.63
N LEU A 110 -8.46 2.15 0.04
CA LEU A 110 -7.78 1.56 -1.12
C LEU A 110 -6.40 0.99 -0.78
N ILE A 111 -5.70 1.56 0.20
CA ILE A 111 -4.29 1.21 0.49
C ILE A 111 -4.15 0.09 1.53
N ARG A 112 -5.18 -0.19 2.33
CA ARG A 112 -5.18 -1.29 3.31
C ARG A 112 -5.96 -2.49 2.77
N LYS A 113 -5.43 -3.70 2.93
CA LYS A 113 -5.94 -4.90 2.25
C LYS A 113 -7.38 -5.26 2.65
N HIS A 114 -7.69 -5.23 3.94
CA HIS A 114 -9.04 -5.55 4.45
C HIS A 114 -10.07 -4.53 3.96
N TYR A 115 -9.77 -3.23 4.08
CA TYR A 115 -10.68 -2.19 3.57
C TYR A 115 -10.84 -2.25 2.05
N LEU A 116 -9.78 -2.55 1.30
CA LEU A 116 -9.87 -2.73 -0.15
C LEU A 116 -10.77 -3.91 -0.51
N SER A 117 -10.63 -5.05 0.18
CA SER A 117 -11.48 -6.21 -0.03
C SER A 117 -12.97 -5.86 0.17
N ALA A 118 -13.31 -5.27 1.32
CA ALA A 118 -14.67 -4.86 1.64
C ALA A 118 -15.23 -3.81 0.65
N THR A 119 -14.39 -2.87 0.21
CA THR A 119 -14.76 -1.86 -0.79
C THR A 119 -15.11 -2.50 -2.14
N VAL A 120 -14.28 -3.44 -2.61
CA VAL A 120 -14.50 -4.17 -3.87
C VAL A 120 -15.74 -5.04 -3.81
N GLU A 121 -15.94 -5.74 -2.70
CA GLU A 121 -17.12 -6.60 -2.49
C GLU A 121 -18.42 -5.78 -2.49
N THR A 122 -18.47 -4.72 -1.68
CA THR A 122 -19.64 -3.83 -1.60
C THR A 122 -19.98 -3.21 -2.96
N TRP A 123 -18.94 -2.81 -3.72
CA TRP A 123 -19.12 -2.28 -5.07
C TRP A 123 -19.66 -3.35 -6.03
N SER A 124 -19.04 -4.53 -6.04
CA SER A 124 -19.35 -5.62 -6.98
C SER A 124 -20.74 -6.20 -6.74
N ALA A 125 -21.21 -6.26 -5.48
CA ALA A 125 -22.57 -6.67 -5.14
C ALA A 125 -23.64 -5.76 -5.79
N LYS A 126 -23.35 -4.46 -5.91
CA LYS A 126 -24.24 -3.47 -6.55
C LYS A 126 -24.00 -3.31 -8.05
N HIS A 127 -22.82 -3.70 -8.54
CA HIS A 127 -22.38 -3.54 -9.93
C HIS A 127 -21.76 -4.84 -10.47
N PRO A 128 -22.56 -5.89 -10.67
CA PRO A 128 -22.07 -7.22 -11.03
C PRO A 128 -21.40 -7.29 -12.42
N SER A 129 -21.66 -6.31 -13.30
CA SER A 129 -21.01 -6.20 -14.62
C SER A 129 -19.66 -5.47 -14.58
N SER A 130 -19.24 -4.94 -13.42
CA SER A 130 -17.94 -4.29 -13.24
C SER A 130 -16.81 -5.28 -13.48
N SER A 131 -15.70 -4.80 -14.07
CA SER A 131 -14.48 -5.60 -14.19
C SER A 131 -13.91 -6.04 -12.83
N LEU A 132 -14.27 -5.35 -11.75
CA LEU A 132 -13.87 -5.74 -10.38
C LEU A 132 -14.52 -7.06 -9.94
N ALA A 133 -15.71 -7.39 -10.43
CA ALA A 133 -16.41 -8.62 -10.07
C ALA A 133 -15.67 -9.88 -10.55
N THR A 134 -14.87 -9.77 -11.61
CA THR A 134 -14.09 -10.88 -12.18
C THR A 134 -12.58 -10.70 -12.02
N GLY A 135 -12.10 -9.45 -11.93
CA GLY A 135 -10.69 -9.10 -11.85
C GLY A 135 -10.08 -9.17 -10.45
N VAL A 136 -10.90 -9.29 -9.40
CA VAL A 136 -10.44 -9.43 -8.01
C VAL A 136 -11.00 -10.71 -7.43
N LYS A 137 -10.14 -11.53 -6.82
CA LYS A 137 -10.58 -12.70 -6.05
C LYS A 137 -11.19 -12.24 -4.72
N ARG A 138 -12.44 -12.62 -4.48
CA ARG A 138 -13.11 -12.39 -3.19
C ARG A 138 -12.23 -12.94 -2.08
N SER A 139 -12.05 -12.16 -1.02
CA SER A 139 -11.18 -12.51 0.10
C SER A 139 -11.98 -12.37 1.38
N GLU A 140 -11.77 -13.31 2.29
CA GLU A 140 -12.32 -13.27 3.64
C GLU A 140 -11.38 -12.48 4.55
N HIS A 141 -11.95 -11.71 5.47
CA HIS A 141 -11.19 -10.99 6.48
C HIS A 141 -11.70 -11.41 7.85
N PHE A 142 -10.79 -11.56 8.79
CA PHE A 142 -11.09 -11.95 10.15
C PHE A 142 -10.09 -11.30 11.11
N GLU A 143 -10.49 -11.25 12.37
CA GLU A 143 -9.68 -10.72 13.45
C GLU A 143 -9.23 -11.84 14.38
N LEU A 144 -7.96 -11.82 14.77
CA LEU A 144 -7.39 -12.83 15.64
C LEU A 144 -6.38 -12.21 16.61
N ASP A 145 -6.69 -12.31 17.90
CA ASP A 145 -5.81 -11.82 18.97
C ASP A 145 -4.78 -12.88 19.39
N TYR A 146 -5.24 -14.12 19.54
CA TYR A 146 -4.42 -15.28 19.92
C TYR A 146 -4.74 -16.50 19.08
N ALA A 147 -3.72 -17.32 18.80
CA ALA A 147 -3.82 -18.50 17.95
C ALA A 147 -4.84 -19.52 18.47
N GLU A 148 -5.02 -19.63 19.79
CA GLU A 148 -5.98 -20.56 20.40
C GLU A 148 -7.46 -20.25 20.05
N PHE A 149 -7.76 -19.02 19.63
CA PHE A 149 -9.12 -18.59 19.27
C PHE A 149 -9.37 -18.59 17.75
N LEU A 150 -8.51 -19.26 16.96
CA LEU A 150 -8.66 -19.30 15.50
C LEU A 150 -10.02 -19.85 15.07
N ASP A 151 -10.49 -20.92 15.73
CA ASP A 151 -11.77 -21.56 15.42
C ASP A 151 -12.94 -20.57 15.57
N ASP A 152 -12.90 -19.73 16.61
CA ASP A 152 -13.92 -18.71 16.87
C ASP A 152 -13.83 -17.58 15.84
N ALA A 153 -12.62 -17.13 15.48
CA ALA A 153 -12.39 -16.10 14.47
C ALA A 153 -12.88 -16.54 13.07
N LEU A 154 -12.74 -17.82 12.73
CA LEU A 154 -13.17 -18.37 11.44
C LEU A 154 -14.69 -18.55 11.33
N VAL A 155 -15.46 -18.40 12.40
CA VAL A 155 -16.93 -18.46 12.36
C VAL A 155 -17.51 -17.39 11.42
N GLU A 156 -16.89 -16.20 11.39
CA GLU A 156 -17.33 -15.09 10.54
C GLU A 156 -16.82 -15.22 9.08
N ALA A 157 -15.76 -16.00 8.85
CA ALA A 157 -15.16 -16.25 7.55
C ALA A 157 -15.79 -17.48 6.86
N PHE A 158 -17.09 -17.44 6.59
CA PHE A 158 -17.88 -18.61 6.13
C PHE A 158 -17.31 -19.29 4.88
N ASP A 159 -16.99 -18.53 3.82
CA ASP A 159 -16.48 -19.09 2.57
C ASP A 159 -15.11 -19.76 2.75
N LEU A 160 -14.27 -19.21 3.63
CA LEU A 160 -12.98 -19.78 3.98
C LEU A 160 -13.19 -21.10 4.72
N ARG A 161 -13.99 -21.10 5.79
CA ARG A 161 -14.25 -22.30 6.60
C ARG A 161 -14.83 -23.43 5.76
N GLU A 162 -15.86 -23.13 4.95
CA GLU A 162 -16.45 -24.12 4.03
C GLU A 162 -15.42 -24.66 3.02
N SER A 163 -14.49 -23.81 2.55
CA SER A 163 -13.41 -24.26 1.69
C SER A 163 -12.42 -25.19 2.39
N LEU A 164 -12.10 -24.93 3.66
CA LEU A 164 -11.20 -25.77 4.45
C LEU A 164 -11.85 -27.13 4.75
N GLU A 165 -13.13 -27.14 5.15
CA GLU A 165 -13.93 -28.35 5.35
C GLU A 165 -13.96 -29.22 4.08
N ARG A 166 -14.21 -28.63 2.90
CA ARG A 166 -14.16 -29.37 1.62
C ARG A 166 -12.78 -29.92 1.28
N ASN A 167 -11.71 -29.32 1.77
CA ASN A 167 -10.36 -29.80 1.53
C ASN A 167 -10.02 -31.04 2.37
N GLU A 168 -10.71 -31.28 3.48
CA GLU A 168 -10.55 -32.51 4.30
C GLU A 168 -10.94 -33.77 3.52
N GLU A 169 -11.92 -33.66 2.61
CA GLU A 169 -12.34 -34.76 1.73
C GLU A 169 -11.31 -35.07 0.62
N LYS A 170 -10.27 -34.25 0.46
CA LYS A 170 -9.28 -34.34 -0.61
C LYS A 170 -7.92 -34.81 -0.05
N GLU A 171 -7.64 -36.10 -0.29
CA GLU A 171 -6.36 -36.71 0.11
C GLU A 171 -5.16 -36.11 -0.64
N ASP A 172 -5.34 -35.76 -1.92
CA ASP A 172 -4.30 -35.17 -2.76
C ASP A 172 -4.25 -33.64 -2.58
N PRO A 173 -3.14 -33.08 -2.04
CA PRO A 173 -2.99 -31.63 -1.86
C PRO A 173 -3.08 -30.84 -3.17
N ALA A 174 -2.81 -31.44 -4.33
CA ALA A 174 -2.94 -30.80 -5.63
C ALA A 174 -4.40 -30.53 -6.04
N GLN A 175 -5.37 -31.18 -5.39
CA GLN A 175 -6.80 -30.99 -5.64
C GLN A 175 -7.45 -30.02 -4.65
N ARG A 176 -6.73 -29.61 -3.61
CA ARG A 176 -7.22 -28.68 -2.59
C ARG A 176 -7.34 -27.27 -3.13
N ASP A 177 -8.29 -26.54 -2.56
CA ASP A 177 -8.44 -25.12 -2.79
C ASP A 177 -7.42 -24.39 -1.89
N TRP A 178 -6.40 -23.79 -2.51
CA TRP A 178 -5.31 -23.11 -1.80
C TRP A 178 -5.66 -21.65 -1.51
N TRP A 179 -5.25 -21.19 -0.34
CA TRP A 179 -5.44 -19.84 0.15
C TRP A 179 -4.10 -19.19 0.46
N ILE A 180 -4.07 -17.86 0.36
CA ILE A 180 -2.94 -17.02 0.74
C ILE A 180 -3.37 -16.11 1.90
N LEU A 181 -2.72 -16.28 3.05
CA LEU A 181 -2.89 -15.46 4.23
C LEU A 181 -2.04 -14.20 4.07
N LYS A 182 -2.63 -13.03 4.35
CA LYS A 182 -1.96 -11.73 4.28
C LYS A 182 -2.26 -10.93 5.54
N PRO A 183 -1.26 -10.61 6.37
CA PRO A 183 -1.46 -9.73 7.51
C PRO A 183 -1.82 -8.31 7.05
N GLY A 184 -2.81 -7.69 7.68
CA GLY A 184 -3.42 -6.43 7.25
C GLY A 184 -2.49 -5.21 7.33
N MET A 185 -1.49 -5.24 8.22
CA MET A 185 -0.53 -4.15 8.46
C MET A 185 0.93 -4.55 8.21
N SER A 186 1.19 -5.65 7.51
CA SER A 186 2.54 -6.03 7.10
C SER A 186 3.01 -5.25 5.88
N ASP A 187 4.26 -4.78 5.91
CA ASP A 187 4.95 -4.19 4.77
C ASP A 187 5.83 -5.22 4.04
N ARG A 188 6.14 -4.93 2.76
CA ARG A 188 7.09 -5.70 1.92
C ARG A 188 6.81 -7.20 1.78
N GLY A 189 5.60 -7.66 2.08
CA GLY A 189 5.21 -9.07 1.96
C GLY A 189 5.60 -9.95 3.14
N GLN A 190 6.02 -9.35 4.26
CA GLN A 190 6.27 -10.07 5.50
C GLN A 190 5.00 -10.78 6.00
N GLY A 191 5.13 -12.00 6.49
CA GLY A 191 4.02 -12.79 7.04
C GLY A 191 3.00 -13.30 6.04
N ILE A 192 3.25 -13.17 4.74
CA ILE A 192 2.44 -13.88 3.75
C ILE A 192 2.73 -15.38 3.90
N ARG A 193 1.69 -16.22 3.92
CA ARG A 193 1.79 -17.69 4.00
C ARG A 193 0.72 -18.34 3.11
N LEU A 194 1.01 -19.53 2.59
CA LEU A 194 0.04 -20.34 1.86
C LEU A 194 -0.48 -21.44 2.78
N PHE A 195 -1.76 -21.77 2.62
CA PHE A 195 -2.41 -22.84 3.37
C PHE A 195 -3.57 -23.42 2.57
N SER A 196 -3.94 -24.65 2.90
CA SER A 196 -5.04 -25.39 2.31
C SER A 196 -5.91 -26.08 3.35
N THR A 197 -5.46 -26.18 4.60
CA THR A 197 -6.16 -26.82 5.72
C THR A 197 -6.18 -25.91 6.94
N GLN A 198 -7.12 -26.17 7.86
CA GLN A 198 -7.21 -25.46 9.13
C GLN A 198 -5.97 -25.73 10.01
N ASP A 199 -5.46 -26.96 10.02
CA ASP A 199 -4.23 -27.33 10.73
C ASP A 199 -3.01 -26.53 10.24
N GLU A 200 -2.86 -26.37 8.93
CA GLU A 200 -1.80 -25.53 8.35
C GLU A 200 -1.95 -24.06 8.76
N LEU A 201 -3.19 -23.55 8.80
CA LEU A 201 -3.46 -22.18 9.24
C LEU A 201 -3.17 -22.00 10.73
N GLN A 202 -3.57 -22.95 11.57
CA GLN A 202 -3.27 -22.97 13.01
C GLN A 202 -1.75 -22.96 13.25
N ALA A 203 -1.01 -23.83 12.55
CA ALA A 203 0.44 -23.91 12.68
C ALA A 203 1.15 -22.60 12.29
N ILE A 204 0.62 -21.84 11.33
CA ILE A 204 1.13 -20.52 10.98
C ILE A 204 1.02 -19.56 12.17
N PHE A 205 -0.15 -19.51 12.82
CA PHE A 205 -0.39 -18.61 13.95
C PHE A 205 0.38 -19.03 15.21
N ASP A 206 0.43 -20.33 15.51
CA ASP A 206 1.22 -20.87 16.62
C ASP A 206 2.71 -20.54 16.46
N GLY A 207 3.22 -20.62 15.22
CA GLY A 207 4.60 -20.25 14.90
C GLY A 207 4.90 -18.78 15.22
N TRP A 208 4.00 -17.86 14.83
CA TRP A 208 4.16 -16.44 15.14
C TRP A 208 4.07 -16.13 16.64
N GLU A 209 3.30 -16.88 17.40
CA GLU A 209 3.24 -16.73 18.86
C GLU A 209 4.48 -17.27 19.56
N ALA A 210 5.01 -18.42 19.13
CA ALA A 210 6.19 -19.04 19.72
C ALA A 210 7.45 -18.18 19.57
N ASP A 211 7.52 -17.37 18.50
CA ASP A 211 8.64 -16.46 18.26
C ASP A 211 8.61 -15.19 19.16
N ARG A 212 7.54 -15.00 19.97
CA ARG A 212 7.41 -13.91 20.95
C ARG A 212 8.42 -14.07 22.10
N PRO A 213 9.34 -13.10 22.34
CA PRO A 213 10.10 -13.09 23.57
C PRO A 213 9.12 -12.86 24.74
N ASP A 214 9.16 -13.75 25.73
CA ASP A 214 8.45 -13.63 27.00
C ASP A 214 8.79 -12.30 27.70
N SER A 215 8.08 -11.22 27.39
CA SER A 215 8.02 -10.03 28.21
C SER A 215 6.56 -9.72 28.50
N ASP A 216 6.00 -10.54 29.39
CA ASP A 216 4.76 -10.29 30.10
C ASP A 216 4.95 -9.08 31.04
N ALA A 217 4.38 -7.94 30.64
CA ALA A 217 4.03 -6.85 31.54
C ALA A 217 2.81 -6.13 30.94
N GLY A 218 1.64 -6.49 31.45
CA GLY A 218 0.35 -5.95 31.03
C GLY A 218 0.31 -4.43 30.87
N GLN A 219 0.15 -4.00 29.62
CA GLN A 219 -0.48 -2.74 29.30
C GLN A 219 -1.81 -3.07 28.60
N ASP A 220 -2.87 -3.00 29.39
CA ASP A 220 -4.19 -2.64 28.89
C ASP A 220 -4.06 -1.28 28.19
N GLU A 221 -4.02 -1.27 26.87
CA GLU A 221 -4.26 -0.05 26.09
C GLU A 221 -5.29 -0.40 25.00
N ASP A 222 -6.56 -0.32 25.41
CA ASP A 222 -7.61 0.17 24.54
C ASP A 222 -7.16 1.52 24.00
N GLU A 223 -6.70 1.58 22.76
CA GLU A 223 -6.65 2.83 22.02
C GLU A 223 -6.61 2.55 20.52
N ASP A 224 -7.62 3.08 19.82
CA ASP A 224 -7.64 3.37 18.39
C ASP A 224 -6.51 4.38 18.04
N GLU A 225 -5.26 4.05 18.34
CA GLU A 225 -4.09 4.86 18.00
C GLU A 225 -3.40 4.32 16.75
N GLU A 226 -3.71 5.00 15.64
CA GLU A 226 -2.79 5.38 14.56
C GLU A 226 -1.42 4.69 14.53
N ALA A 227 -1.37 3.40 14.16
CA ALA A 227 -0.17 2.81 13.58
C ALA A 227 -0.02 3.26 12.12
N ALA A 228 0.43 4.51 11.97
CA ALA A 228 1.11 5.00 10.78
C ALA A 228 2.18 3.97 10.35
N GLY A 229 2.31 3.75 9.04
CA GLY A 229 3.25 2.78 8.50
C GLY A 229 4.67 3.15 8.90
N SER A 230 5.24 2.42 9.85
CA SER A 230 6.62 2.61 10.30
C SER A 230 7.57 2.22 9.17
N GLY A 231 7.95 3.21 8.35
CA GLY A 231 9.07 3.14 7.42
C GLY A 231 10.40 3.47 8.07
N GLY A 232 10.66 2.94 9.28
CA GLY A 232 11.91 3.15 10.01
C GLY A 232 12.75 1.88 10.07
N ASP A 233 13.94 1.91 9.47
CA ASP A 233 14.94 0.84 9.51
C ASP A 233 15.16 0.29 10.93
N ARG A 234 14.80 -0.98 11.13
CA ARG A 234 15.38 -1.81 12.18
C ARG A 234 16.34 -2.79 11.53
N ASP A 235 17.59 -2.35 11.39
CA ASP A 235 18.71 -3.25 11.18
C ASP A 235 18.89 -4.10 12.46
N GLY A 236 18.34 -5.31 12.44
CA GLY A 236 18.33 -6.21 13.59
C GLY A 236 17.58 -7.51 13.33
N SER A 237 18.12 -8.38 12.47
CA SER A 237 18.01 -9.85 12.48
C SER A 237 16.87 -10.46 13.33
N GLY A 238 15.68 -10.62 12.74
CA GLY A 238 14.61 -11.47 13.27
C GLY A 238 13.29 -11.26 12.51
N ASP A 239 12.68 -12.34 12.01
CA ASP A 239 11.35 -12.38 11.36
C ASP A 239 10.24 -12.17 12.42
N TYR A 240 10.27 -11.05 13.14
CA TYR A 240 9.39 -10.84 14.28
C TYR A 240 8.05 -10.22 13.84
N ILE A 241 7.07 -11.09 13.63
CA ILE A 241 5.69 -10.71 13.32
C ILE A 241 4.89 -10.78 14.61
N THR A 242 4.76 -9.65 15.32
CA THR A 242 3.92 -9.61 16.52
C THR A 242 2.45 -9.72 16.10
N THR A 243 1.80 -10.86 16.36
CA THR A 243 0.36 -11.04 16.11
C THR A 243 -0.51 -10.03 16.87
N SER A 244 -0.07 -9.51 18.03
CA SER A 244 -0.78 -8.43 18.75
C SER A 244 -0.77 -7.07 18.03
N HIS A 245 0.17 -6.85 17.09
CA HIS A 245 0.19 -5.68 16.21
C HIS A 245 -0.59 -5.93 14.90
N LEU A 246 -1.05 -7.16 14.65
CA LEU A 246 -1.69 -7.58 13.41
C LEU A 246 -3.01 -8.26 13.73
N ARG A 247 -3.98 -7.53 14.29
CA ARG A 247 -5.30 -8.11 14.58
C ARG A 247 -6.05 -8.53 13.31
N HIS A 248 -5.89 -7.78 12.21
CA HIS A 248 -6.65 -8.02 10.99
C HIS A 248 -5.88 -8.87 9.97
N PHE A 249 -6.47 -9.97 9.53
CA PHE A 249 -5.95 -10.82 8.47
C PHE A 249 -6.89 -10.82 7.26
N VAL A 250 -6.31 -11.07 6.09
CA VAL A 250 -7.06 -11.33 4.85
C VAL A 250 -6.61 -12.66 4.29
N ALA A 251 -7.56 -13.60 4.15
CA ALA A 251 -7.38 -14.83 3.43
C ALA A 251 -7.98 -14.68 2.03
N GLN A 252 -7.17 -14.86 1.00
CA GLN A 252 -7.61 -14.78 -0.39
C GLN A 252 -7.38 -16.11 -1.09
N PRO A 253 -8.26 -16.57 -2.00
CA PRO A 253 -7.98 -17.72 -2.84
C PRO A 253 -6.70 -17.50 -3.64
N TYR A 254 -5.77 -18.42 -3.54
CA TYR A 254 -4.50 -18.35 -4.24
C TYR A 254 -4.71 -18.58 -5.74
N ILE A 255 -4.11 -17.72 -6.57
CA ILE A 255 -4.26 -17.82 -8.02
C ILE A 255 -3.27 -18.86 -8.54
N HIS A 256 -3.79 -20.04 -8.89
CA HIS A 256 -3.03 -21.14 -9.45
C HIS A 256 -3.74 -21.74 -10.68
N PRO A 257 -3.01 -22.11 -11.75
CA PRO A 257 -1.61 -21.77 -12.00
C PRO A 257 -1.44 -20.28 -12.39
N PRO A 258 -0.31 -19.63 -12.06
CA PRO A 258 -0.01 -18.30 -12.56
C PRO A 258 0.35 -18.34 -14.05
N LEU A 259 0.34 -17.16 -14.69
CA LEU A 259 0.93 -17.02 -16.03
C LEU A 259 2.46 -17.13 -15.91
N LEU A 260 3.03 -18.11 -16.60
CA LEU A 260 4.48 -18.27 -16.77
C LEU A 260 4.85 -17.92 -18.21
N LEU A 261 6.05 -17.37 -18.41
CA LEU A 261 6.54 -17.06 -19.75
C LEU A 261 7.31 -18.27 -20.30
N ASP A 262 7.26 -18.51 -21.60
CA ASP A 262 8.00 -19.63 -22.22
C ASP A 262 9.51 -19.55 -21.98
N THR A 263 10.03 -18.34 -21.80
CA THR A 263 11.45 -18.07 -21.55
C THR A 263 11.82 -17.97 -20.08
N ASP A 264 10.83 -17.90 -19.17
CA ASP A 264 11.04 -17.66 -17.75
C ASP A 264 9.94 -18.32 -16.92
N SER A 265 10.32 -19.35 -16.17
CA SER A 265 9.41 -20.15 -15.33
C SER A 265 9.10 -19.50 -13.99
N ARG A 266 9.51 -18.24 -13.75
CA ARG A 266 9.23 -17.51 -12.51
C ARG A 266 7.87 -16.84 -12.58
N LYS A 267 7.11 -16.86 -11.47
CA LYS A 267 5.90 -16.05 -11.34
C LYS A 267 6.27 -14.57 -11.34
N PHE A 268 5.35 -13.71 -11.77
CA PHE A 268 5.54 -12.26 -11.72
C PHE A 268 4.22 -11.54 -11.44
N HIS A 269 4.31 -10.29 -11.02
CA HIS A 269 3.18 -9.39 -10.96
C HIS A 269 3.47 -8.09 -11.70
N ILE A 270 2.43 -7.39 -12.12
CA ILE A 270 2.56 -6.11 -12.82
C ILE A 270 2.39 -4.98 -11.80
N ARG A 271 3.39 -4.11 -11.71
CA ARG A 271 3.32 -2.84 -10.99
C ARG A 271 2.91 -1.75 -11.96
N THR A 272 1.74 -1.17 -11.67
CA THR A 272 1.18 -0.02 -12.41
C THR A 272 1.17 1.21 -11.51
N TYR A 273 1.56 2.36 -12.06
CA TYR A 273 1.47 3.64 -11.36
C TYR A 273 0.18 4.36 -11.76
N VAL A 274 -0.56 4.85 -10.76
CA VAL A 274 -1.82 5.57 -10.94
C VAL A 274 -1.72 6.91 -10.23
N LEU A 275 -2.03 8.00 -10.96
CA LEU A 275 -2.05 9.36 -10.44
C LEU A 275 -3.50 9.81 -10.28
N THR A 276 -3.84 10.30 -9.08
CA THR A 276 -5.13 10.93 -8.79
C THR A 276 -4.92 12.43 -8.57
N VAL A 277 -5.76 13.25 -9.20
CA VAL A 277 -5.69 14.71 -9.15
C VAL A 277 -7.05 15.30 -8.80
N GLY A 278 -7.09 16.19 -7.80
CA GLY A 278 -8.31 16.92 -7.41
C GLY A 278 -9.43 16.01 -6.90
N CYS A 279 -10.66 16.19 -7.40
CA CYS A 279 -11.87 15.53 -6.88
C CYS A 279 -12.86 15.06 -7.97
N LEU A 280 -12.57 14.08 -8.82
CA LEU A 280 -11.44 13.16 -8.90
C LEU A 280 -11.13 12.91 -10.38
N SER A 281 -9.91 13.22 -10.81
CA SER A 281 -9.37 12.76 -12.10
C SER A 281 -8.36 11.65 -11.86
N VAL A 282 -8.49 10.53 -12.57
CA VAL A 282 -7.64 9.33 -12.39
C VAL A 282 -6.89 9.07 -13.69
N TYR A 283 -5.57 8.92 -13.59
CA TYR A 283 -4.67 8.67 -14.72
C TYR A 283 -3.86 7.40 -14.46
N VAL A 284 -3.84 6.50 -15.44
CA VAL A 284 -3.02 5.28 -15.39
C VAL A 284 -1.78 5.49 -16.24
N TYR A 285 -0.59 5.30 -15.66
CA TYR A 285 0.66 5.35 -16.41
C TYR A 285 0.82 4.09 -17.26
N SER A 286 1.11 4.27 -18.54
CA SER A 286 1.11 3.17 -19.53
C SER A 286 2.33 2.26 -19.42
N ASP A 287 3.48 2.79 -19.01
CA ASP A 287 4.69 1.97 -18.87
C ASP A 287 4.69 1.30 -17.49
N MET A 288 4.34 0.01 -17.51
CA MET A 288 4.22 -0.81 -16.31
C MET A 288 5.48 -1.67 -16.13
N LEU A 289 5.75 -2.09 -14.89
CA LEU A 289 6.87 -2.97 -14.57
C LEU A 289 6.35 -4.38 -14.32
N ALA A 290 7.00 -5.39 -14.91
CA ALA A 290 6.82 -6.79 -14.52
C ALA A 290 7.88 -7.14 -13.47
N LEU A 291 7.43 -7.47 -12.25
CA LEU A 291 8.28 -7.80 -11.12
C LEU A 291 8.27 -9.32 -10.93
N PHE A 292 9.37 -9.97 -11.30
CA PHE A 292 9.54 -11.42 -11.23
C PHE A 292 9.99 -11.85 -9.83
N ALA A 293 9.54 -13.05 -9.45
CA ALA A 293 10.01 -13.79 -8.28
C ALA A 293 11.53 -14.05 -8.33
N GLY A 294 12.11 -14.34 -7.17
CA GLY A 294 13.52 -14.72 -7.05
C GLY A 294 13.76 -16.13 -7.56
N ALA A 295 12.79 -17.03 -7.35
CA ALA A 295 12.87 -18.44 -7.72
C ALA A 295 11.86 -18.85 -8.81
N PRO A 296 12.14 -19.93 -9.58
CA PRO A 296 11.16 -20.57 -10.45
C PRO A 296 9.88 -20.95 -9.70
N TYR A 297 8.74 -20.81 -10.36
CA TYR A 297 7.46 -21.13 -9.77
C TYR A 297 7.36 -22.61 -9.39
N ALA A 298 7.00 -22.87 -8.14
CA ALA A 298 6.61 -24.17 -7.64
C ALA A 298 5.12 -24.14 -7.24
N PRO A 299 4.34 -25.19 -7.54
CA PRO A 299 2.97 -25.30 -7.04
C PRO A 299 2.91 -25.32 -5.51
N PRO A 300 1.82 -24.82 -4.91
CA PRO A 300 1.78 -24.56 -3.47
C PRO A 300 1.91 -25.82 -2.59
N TRP A 301 1.52 -27.00 -3.10
CA TRP A 301 1.68 -28.28 -2.40
C TRP A 301 3.10 -28.86 -2.41
N THR A 302 4.02 -28.27 -3.19
CA THR A 302 5.42 -28.78 -3.27
C THR A 302 6.36 -28.06 -2.30
N ALA A 303 6.05 -26.81 -1.96
CA ALA A 303 6.80 -25.99 -1.02
C ALA A 303 5.89 -24.88 -0.48
N PRO A 304 4.98 -25.17 0.46
CA PRO A 304 4.01 -24.19 0.98
C PRO A 304 4.68 -23.01 1.72
N GLU A 305 5.92 -23.19 2.17
CA GLU A 305 6.74 -22.17 2.83
C GLU A 305 7.51 -21.26 1.85
N ASP A 306 7.76 -21.72 0.60
CA ASP A 306 8.54 -20.98 -0.40
C ASP A 306 7.62 -20.02 -1.18
N LEU A 307 7.51 -18.80 -0.67
CA LEU A 307 6.77 -17.72 -1.30
C LEU A 307 7.60 -16.81 -2.21
N ASP A 308 8.91 -17.06 -2.30
CA ASP A 308 9.89 -16.27 -3.07
C ASP A 308 9.95 -16.56 -4.58
#